data_AF-A0A9Q3BFQ1-F1
#
_entry.id   AF-A0A9Q3BFQ1-F1
#
_cell.length_a   1.000
_cell.length_b   1.000
_cell.length_c   1.000
_cell.angle_alpha   90.00
_cell.angle_beta   90.00
_cell.angle_gamma   90.00
#
_symmetry.space_group_name_H-M   'P 1'
#
loop_
_entity.id
_entity.type
_entity.pdbx_description
1 polymer ?
#
loop_
_entity_poly.entity_id
_entity_poly.type
_entity_poly.pdbx_seq_one_letter_code
_entity_poly.pdbx_strand_id
1 'polypeptide(L)'
;MVLDRLRPLPRSARSPSAVDLETSKPLKDAFGSRIDNDTDEDSDDSQLVTFPPQANTLLLSSFSRLSHRTSTNASYRTCRMGPRGFKLKVTGRSFRTLSLILLSIFGILALFLFPWRKPRSDLDLRQLRTLENPLDPLALHNLSAPDGSIYASFLGVGATVQSLLVKDRWGAFRDIVLGFDNASEYLNNPINPRFGSIVGRYANRIKNCSFTMPGNPSQVYHTTPNDHEGLDTLHGGKPGWDLRPFKVEVKNLSYIAFSLIDGDGEQGFPSQVFSKVEYELLPGAKWKTKISATAGGKTPLMASSHVYWNLDAYMADEPASEHFLQLNAPLHILVDGFLIPTGKIESVAKTPLDFTQATRIGARLNQTEGLCGKGCKGYDNAFVYDTSRSLNAPAMHLWSEKSGIKMSVTTDQLGVQLYTCNNIHSDNSSIKPIPRKRSQTNLKAIYENHSCVVIEQQGFIDAINNPHWQIDSIYGPDRPYEWNSVYEFSVT
;
A
#
# COMPACT_ATOMS: atom_id res chain seq x y z
N MET A 1 3.52 39.06 -15.07
CA MET A 1 4.98 39.22 -14.95
C MET A 1 5.51 38.25 -13.89
N VAL A 2 5.33 36.93 -14.11
CA VAL A 2 5.88 35.84 -13.27
C VAL A 2 5.98 34.60 -14.16
N LEU A 3 6.95 34.57 -15.08
CA LEU A 3 7.31 33.41 -15.90
C LEU A 3 8.79 33.57 -16.21
N ASP A 4 9.67 33.27 -15.24
CA ASP A 4 11.13 33.34 -15.50
C ASP A 4 12.01 32.49 -14.57
N ARG A 5 11.47 31.40 -13.98
CA ARG A 5 12.26 30.52 -13.10
C ARG A 5 12.08 29.04 -13.39
N LEU A 6 12.30 28.65 -14.64
CA LEU A 6 12.70 27.28 -14.97
C LEU A 6 14.09 27.38 -15.61
N ARG A 7 15.14 27.28 -14.80
CA ARG A 7 16.52 27.13 -15.31
C ARG A 7 16.83 25.65 -15.48
N PRO A 8 17.40 25.22 -16.63
CA PRO A 8 17.85 23.85 -16.81
C PRO A 8 19.12 23.57 -15.98
N LEU A 9 19.23 22.35 -15.45
CA LEU A 9 20.41 21.83 -14.76
C LEU A 9 21.60 21.65 -15.74
N PRO A 10 22.87 21.80 -15.28
CA PRO A 10 24.04 21.68 -16.14
C PRO A 10 24.38 20.21 -16.46
N ARG A 11 24.60 19.93 -17.75
CA ARG A 11 25.13 18.64 -18.26
C ARG A 11 26.63 18.54 -17.93
N SER A 12 27.05 17.48 -17.25
CA SER A 12 28.47 17.11 -17.14
C SER A 12 28.85 16.19 -18.30
N ALA A 13 29.73 16.68 -19.17
CA ALA A 13 30.36 15.90 -20.23
C ALA A 13 31.58 15.14 -19.71
N ARG A 14 31.74 13.88 -20.12
CA ARG A 14 33.02 13.21 -20.37
C ARG A 14 32.80 11.94 -21.18
N SER A 15 33.32 11.92 -22.40
CA SER A 15 33.64 10.73 -23.18
C SER A 15 35.00 10.15 -22.71
N PRO A 16 35.38 8.90 -23.07
CA PRO A 16 35.98 8.70 -24.39
C PRO A 16 35.71 7.34 -25.09
N SER A 17 35.83 7.42 -26.42
CA SER A 17 36.44 6.48 -27.39
C SER A 17 35.89 5.05 -27.59
N ALA A 18 35.60 4.81 -28.88
CA ALA A 18 35.24 3.59 -29.57
C ALA A 18 36.30 2.47 -29.55
N VAL A 19 35.83 1.23 -29.66
CA VAL A 19 36.53 0.11 -30.31
C VAL A 19 35.49 -0.68 -31.10
N ASP A 20 35.74 -0.81 -32.40
CA ASP A 20 35.03 -1.65 -33.37
C ASP A 20 35.13 -3.14 -33.00
N LEU A 21 34.08 -3.92 -33.27
CA LEU A 21 34.26 -5.31 -33.74
C LEU A 21 33.01 -5.86 -34.44
N GLU A 22 33.33 -6.63 -35.47
CA GLU A 22 32.54 -7.05 -36.61
C GLU A 22 31.40 -8.05 -36.33
N THR A 23 30.36 -7.84 -37.12
CA THR A 23 29.46 -8.82 -37.77
C THR A 23 29.70 -10.33 -37.57
N SER A 24 28.65 -11.03 -37.15
CA SER A 24 28.27 -12.31 -37.79
C SER A 24 26.75 -12.51 -37.77
N LYS A 25 26.22 -12.91 -38.93
CA LYS A 25 24.81 -13.20 -39.25
C LYS A 25 24.53 -14.71 -39.13
N PRO A 26 23.26 -15.17 -39.24
CA PRO A 26 22.68 -16.20 -38.37
C PRO A 26 22.62 -17.60 -39.01
N LEU A 27 22.40 -18.62 -38.17
CA LEU A 27 21.87 -19.91 -38.61
C LEU A 27 20.34 -19.90 -38.52
N LYS A 28 19.71 -20.20 -39.66
CA LYS A 28 18.33 -20.65 -39.83
C LYS A 28 18.30 -22.17 -39.96
N ASP A 29 17.07 -22.69 -39.91
CA ASP A 29 16.61 -24.03 -40.27
C ASP A 29 16.84 -25.09 -39.20
N ALA A 30 15.93 -26.01 -38.91
CA ALA A 30 14.53 -26.24 -39.26
C ALA A 30 14.08 -27.39 -38.32
N PHE A 31 12.80 -27.50 -37.98
CA PHE A 31 12.05 -28.77 -38.04
C PHE A 31 10.61 -28.50 -37.64
N GLY A 32 9.71 -28.79 -38.57
CA GLY A 32 8.27 -28.65 -38.41
C GLY A 32 7.61 -29.87 -37.77
N SER A 33 6.39 -29.60 -37.30
CA SER A 33 5.19 -30.44 -37.33
C SER A 33 5.29 -31.90 -36.88
N ARG A 34 4.59 -32.21 -35.78
CA ARG A 34 3.48 -33.18 -35.85
C ARG A 34 2.49 -32.96 -34.70
N ILE A 35 1.24 -32.83 -35.12
CA ILE A 35 0.02 -32.98 -34.33
C ILE A 35 -0.16 -34.49 -34.15
N ASP A 36 -0.40 -34.94 -32.94
CA ASP A 36 -1.23 -36.13 -32.68
C ASP A 36 -2.00 -35.87 -31.38
N ASN A 37 -3.33 -35.88 -31.52
CA ASN A 37 -4.28 -36.02 -30.44
C ASN A 37 -4.27 -37.50 -30.04
N ASP A 38 -4.06 -37.80 -28.77
CA ASP A 38 -4.65 -38.99 -28.17
C ASP A 38 -5.17 -38.63 -26.78
N THR A 39 -6.48 -38.82 -26.66
CA THR A 39 -7.26 -38.93 -25.44
C THR A 39 -6.88 -40.20 -24.72
N ASP A 40 -6.53 -40.12 -23.44
CA ASP A 40 -6.77 -41.22 -22.50
C ASP A 40 -7.10 -40.64 -21.12
N GLU A 41 -8.30 -40.98 -20.67
CA GLU A 41 -8.74 -40.93 -19.28
C GLU A 41 -7.91 -41.94 -18.48
N ASP A 42 -7.34 -41.53 -17.36
CA ASP A 42 -7.08 -42.47 -16.28
C ASP A 42 -7.11 -41.79 -14.91
N SER A 43 -7.69 -42.55 -14.00
CA SER A 43 -8.21 -42.22 -12.68
C SER A 43 -7.17 -42.15 -11.56
N ASP A 44 -7.57 -41.46 -10.48
CA ASP A 44 -7.21 -41.61 -9.07
C ASP A 44 -6.07 -42.57 -8.69
N ASP A 45 -5.03 -42.04 -8.06
CA ASP A 45 -4.71 -42.27 -6.63
C ASP A 45 -3.30 -41.70 -6.34
N SER A 46 -3.20 -40.58 -5.61
CA SER A 46 -1.91 -40.17 -5.03
C SER A 46 -1.99 -40.21 -3.51
N GLN A 47 -1.25 -41.19 -2.99
CA GLN A 47 -1.19 -41.59 -1.60
C GLN A 47 -0.61 -40.48 -0.71
N LEU A 48 -1.37 -40.16 0.34
CA LEU A 48 -0.94 -39.41 1.52
C LEU A 48 0.19 -40.16 2.25
N VAL A 49 1.42 -39.67 2.15
CA VAL A 49 2.51 -40.05 3.04
C VAL A 49 2.47 -39.15 4.27
N THR A 50 2.01 -39.72 5.40
CA THR A 50 2.07 -39.08 6.72
C THR A 50 3.19 -39.70 7.54
N PHE A 51 4.05 -38.87 8.15
CA PHE A 51 5.02 -39.30 9.16
C PHE A 51 4.59 -38.80 10.55
N PRO A 52 4.72 -39.62 11.62
CA PRO A 52 4.21 -39.29 12.94
C PRO A 52 5.19 -38.43 13.76
N PRO A 53 4.72 -37.58 14.69
CA PRO A 53 5.58 -36.93 15.66
C PRO A 53 5.91 -37.89 16.80
N GLN A 54 7.20 -38.00 17.12
CA GLN A 54 7.70 -38.78 18.26
C GLN A 54 7.32 -38.11 19.59
N ALA A 55 6.73 -38.89 20.48
CA ALA A 55 6.57 -38.60 21.90
C ALA A 55 7.76 -39.16 22.69
N ASN A 56 8.25 -38.43 23.70
CA ASN A 56 8.88 -38.98 24.89
C ASN A 56 8.79 -37.93 26.03
N THR A 57 7.94 -38.11 27.04
CA THR A 57 8.03 -38.98 28.24
C THR A 57 8.64 -38.25 29.44
N LEU A 58 7.79 -38.04 30.45
CA LEU A 58 8.08 -37.63 31.82
C LEU A 58 8.97 -38.67 32.53
N LEU A 59 9.96 -38.22 33.31
CA LEU A 59 10.59 -39.01 34.35
C LEU A 59 10.53 -38.27 35.69
N LEU A 60 9.75 -38.85 36.60
CA LEU A 60 9.81 -38.65 38.04
C LEU A 60 11.15 -39.21 38.56
N SER A 61 11.80 -38.47 39.46
CA SER A 61 12.67 -39.09 40.47
C SER A 61 12.43 -38.43 41.82
N SER A 62 12.05 -39.29 42.77
CA SER A 62 12.01 -39.05 44.20
C SER A 62 13.42 -39.21 44.76
N PHE A 63 13.81 -38.41 45.76
CA PHE A 63 14.62 -38.89 46.89
C PHE A 63 14.41 -37.99 48.12
N SER A 64 14.43 -38.69 49.25
CA SER A 64 14.09 -38.32 50.61
C SER A 64 15.15 -37.47 51.34
N ARG A 65 14.73 -36.78 52.41
CA ARG A 65 15.34 -36.91 53.75
C ARG A 65 14.52 -36.24 54.85
N LEU A 66 14.34 -37.02 55.92
CA LEU A 66 13.84 -36.65 57.25
C LEU A 66 14.79 -35.66 57.95
N SER A 67 14.28 -34.84 58.88
CA SER A 67 14.46 -35.08 60.33
C SER A 67 13.82 -34.01 61.21
N HIS A 68 13.19 -34.49 62.29
CA HIS A 68 13.02 -33.92 63.65
C HIS A 68 12.47 -32.49 63.81
N ARG A 69 11.53 -32.20 64.71
CA ARG A 69 11.48 -32.61 66.12
C ARG A 69 10.08 -32.32 66.71
N THR A 70 9.59 -33.24 67.52
CA THR A 70 8.44 -33.09 68.41
C THR A 70 8.85 -32.35 69.69
N SER A 71 7.96 -31.56 70.29
CA SER A 71 7.64 -31.69 71.72
C SER A 71 6.41 -30.86 72.10
N THR A 72 5.44 -31.58 72.63
CA THR A 72 4.30 -31.16 73.44
C THR A 72 4.72 -30.43 74.72
N ASN A 73 3.86 -29.57 75.26
CA ASN A 73 3.38 -29.73 76.63
C ASN A 73 2.17 -28.83 76.94
N ALA A 74 1.13 -29.48 77.45
CA ALA A 74 -0.02 -28.88 78.09
C ALA A 74 0.32 -28.52 79.55
N SER A 75 -0.37 -27.52 80.12
CA SER A 75 -0.69 -27.53 81.55
C SER A 75 -1.97 -26.74 81.83
N TYR A 76 -2.87 -27.41 82.55
CA TYR A 76 -4.14 -26.89 83.05
C TYR A 76 -3.92 -26.10 84.35
N ARG A 77 -4.71 -25.04 84.56
CA ARG A 77 -5.12 -24.59 85.90
C ARG A 77 -6.56 -24.08 85.88
N THR A 78 -7.36 -24.63 86.78
CA THR A 78 -8.76 -24.32 87.06
C THR A 78 -8.87 -23.25 88.16
N CYS A 79 -9.85 -22.35 88.05
CA CYS A 79 -10.48 -21.68 89.20
C CYS A 79 -11.88 -21.16 88.84
N ARG A 80 -12.71 -21.05 89.90
CA ARG A 80 -14.18 -21.11 89.95
C ARG A 80 -14.96 -19.86 89.49
N MET A 81 -16.25 -20.12 89.29
CA MET A 81 -17.41 -19.33 88.84
C MET A 81 -17.65 -17.93 89.44
N GLY A 82 -18.30 -17.10 88.62
CA GLY A 82 -19.23 -16.02 89.01
C GLY A 82 -20.01 -15.51 87.77
N PRO A 83 -21.34 -15.32 87.81
CA PRO A 83 -22.12 -14.93 86.63
C PRO A 83 -22.21 -13.41 86.53
N ARG A 84 -21.87 -12.81 85.38
CA ARG A 84 -22.26 -11.42 85.01
C ARG A 84 -21.91 -11.09 83.55
N GLY A 85 -22.94 -10.75 82.78
CA GLY A 85 -22.90 -9.75 81.71
C GLY A 85 -22.23 -10.12 80.38
N PHE A 86 -23.02 -10.54 79.39
CA PHE A 86 -22.61 -10.50 77.99
C PHE A 86 -22.58 -9.03 77.52
N LYS A 87 -21.41 -8.39 77.56
CA LYS A 87 -21.14 -7.16 76.79
C LYS A 87 -20.33 -7.56 75.55
N LEU A 88 -20.99 -7.57 74.39
CA LEU A 88 -20.34 -7.79 73.11
C LEU A 88 -19.50 -6.55 72.77
N LYS A 89 -18.21 -6.58 73.08
CA LYS A 89 -17.26 -5.56 72.67
C LYS A 89 -16.86 -5.83 71.22
N VAL A 90 -17.62 -5.30 70.26
CA VAL A 90 -17.27 -5.39 68.83
C VAL A 90 -16.05 -4.49 68.59
N THR A 91 -14.87 -5.09 68.59
CA THR A 91 -13.64 -4.39 68.18
C THR A 91 -13.69 -4.15 66.68
N GLY A 92 -13.58 -2.90 66.23
CA GLY A 92 -13.61 -2.46 64.82
C GLY A 92 -12.48 -3.00 63.92
N ARG A 93 -11.78 -4.05 64.35
CA ARG A 93 -10.81 -4.81 63.55
C ARG A 93 -11.49 -5.77 62.58
N SER A 94 -12.65 -6.34 62.94
CA SER A 94 -13.38 -7.30 62.07
C SER A 94 -14.06 -6.67 60.86
N PHE A 95 -14.43 -5.38 60.92
CA PHE A 95 -15.01 -4.69 59.76
C PHE A 95 -13.97 -4.35 58.70
N ARG A 96 -12.73 -4.03 59.10
CA ARG A 96 -11.63 -3.76 58.16
C ARG A 96 -11.17 -5.01 57.43
N THR A 97 -11.13 -6.16 58.09
CA THR A 97 -10.78 -7.43 57.44
C THR A 97 -11.88 -7.92 56.51
N LEU A 98 -13.16 -7.82 56.87
CA LEU A 98 -14.25 -8.15 55.94
C LEU A 98 -14.27 -7.23 54.72
N SER A 99 -14.03 -5.92 54.89
CA SER A 99 -14.03 -4.97 53.77
C SER A 99 -12.88 -5.21 52.80
N LEU A 100 -11.71 -5.61 53.30
CA LEU A 100 -10.56 -5.98 52.47
C LEU A 100 -10.78 -7.31 51.75
N ILE A 101 -11.41 -8.28 52.42
CA ILE A 101 -11.79 -9.56 51.79
C ILE A 101 -12.83 -9.32 50.69
N LEU A 102 -13.86 -8.51 50.93
CA LEU A 102 -14.87 -8.15 49.92
C LEU A 102 -14.27 -7.38 48.74
N LEU A 103 -13.35 -6.43 48.98
CA LEU A 103 -12.62 -5.72 47.92
C LEU A 103 -11.73 -6.66 47.10
N SER A 104 -11.09 -7.65 47.74
CA SER A 104 -10.29 -8.66 47.03
C SER A 104 -11.16 -9.60 46.20
N ILE A 105 -12.33 -10.00 46.71
CA ILE A 105 -13.29 -10.83 45.97
C ILE A 105 -13.86 -10.04 44.77
N PHE A 106 -14.16 -8.75 44.92
CA PHE A 106 -14.58 -7.90 43.81
C PHE A 106 -13.47 -7.68 42.77
N GLY A 107 -12.22 -7.50 43.18
CA GLY A 107 -11.08 -7.42 42.27
C GLY A 107 -10.84 -8.71 41.50
N ILE A 108 -11.01 -9.86 42.16
CA ILE A 108 -10.90 -11.17 41.53
C ILE A 108 -12.11 -11.44 40.62
N LEU A 109 -13.34 -11.13 41.03
CA LEU A 109 -14.52 -11.24 40.17
C LEU A 109 -14.43 -10.31 38.96
N ALA A 110 -13.87 -9.12 39.09
CA ALA A 110 -13.65 -8.21 37.97
C ALA A 110 -12.68 -8.80 36.93
N LEU A 111 -11.68 -9.58 37.36
CA LEU A 111 -10.78 -10.31 36.45
C LEU A 111 -11.47 -11.47 35.71
N PHE A 112 -12.56 -12.02 36.25
CA PHE A 112 -13.34 -13.09 35.63
C PHE A 112 -14.56 -12.59 34.83
N LEU A 113 -15.17 -11.46 35.22
CA LEU A 113 -16.33 -10.86 34.55
C LEU A 113 -15.94 -9.87 33.45
N PHE A 114 -14.78 -9.23 33.55
CA PHE A 114 -14.14 -8.51 32.47
C PHE A 114 -12.92 -9.32 32.04
N PRO A 115 -13.06 -10.29 31.12
CA PRO A 115 -11.87 -10.81 30.47
C PRO A 115 -11.18 -9.59 29.89
N TRP A 116 -9.97 -9.30 30.35
CA TRP A 116 -9.05 -8.42 29.64
C TRP A 116 -9.06 -8.96 28.22
N ARG A 117 -9.81 -8.29 27.33
CA ARG A 117 -9.74 -8.56 25.91
C ARG A 117 -8.31 -8.18 25.56
N LYS A 118 -7.42 -9.17 25.53
CA LYS A 118 -6.23 -9.07 24.70
C LYS A 118 -6.75 -8.53 23.37
N PRO A 119 -6.22 -7.41 22.84
CA PRO A 119 -6.51 -7.06 21.47
C PRO A 119 -6.17 -8.32 20.66
N ARG A 120 -7.18 -8.94 20.05
CA ARG A 120 -6.98 -10.03 19.10
C ARG A 120 -6.40 -9.38 17.85
N SER A 121 -5.12 -9.05 17.91
CA SER A 121 -4.25 -9.00 16.75
C SER A 121 -3.43 -10.29 16.77
N ASP A 122 -4.10 -11.45 16.72
CA ASP A 122 -3.43 -12.67 16.31
C ASP A 122 -3.28 -12.58 14.78
N LEU A 123 -2.38 -11.71 14.33
CA LEU A 123 -1.81 -11.85 13.00
C LEU A 123 -0.99 -13.14 13.08
N ASP A 124 -1.53 -14.24 12.58
CA ASP A 124 -0.81 -15.51 12.56
C ASP A 124 0.33 -15.37 11.55
N LEU A 125 1.53 -15.03 12.04
CA LEU A 125 2.75 -14.91 11.24
C LEU A 125 3.09 -16.21 10.48
N ARG A 126 2.43 -17.34 10.79
CA ARG A 126 2.53 -18.58 10.01
C ARG A 126 1.84 -18.49 8.65
N GLN A 127 0.85 -17.60 8.48
CA GLN A 127 0.28 -17.29 7.15
C GLN A 127 1.29 -16.61 6.22
N LEU A 128 2.39 -16.05 6.76
CA LEU A 128 3.48 -15.50 5.95
C LEU A 128 4.38 -16.59 5.33
N ARG A 129 4.16 -17.88 5.66
CA ARG A 129 4.92 -19.03 5.16
C ARG A 129 4.09 -19.93 4.25
N THR A 130 3.31 -19.35 3.35
CA THR A 130 2.82 -20.10 2.18
C THR A 130 4.02 -20.46 1.30
N LEU A 131 4.04 -21.67 0.72
CA LEU A 131 5.00 -22.05 -0.31
C LEU A 131 4.80 -21.10 -1.49
N GLU A 132 5.64 -20.09 -1.60
CA GLU A 132 5.57 -19.09 -2.66
C GLU A 132 6.05 -19.73 -3.97
N ASN A 133 5.19 -19.74 -4.99
CA ASN A 133 5.61 -20.00 -6.35
C ASN A 133 6.02 -18.66 -6.98
N PRO A 134 7.32 -18.35 -7.13
CA PRO A 134 7.76 -17.05 -7.65
C PRO A 134 7.39 -16.82 -9.13
N LEU A 135 6.90 -17.84 -9.82
CA LEU A 135 6.36 -17.75 -11.18
C LEU A 135 4.86 -17.46 -11.21
N ASP A 136 4.16 -17.64 -10.09
CA ASP A 136 2.74 -17.29 -9.99
C ASP A 136 2.61 -15.80 -9.67
N PRO A 137 2.10 -14.95 -10.60
CA PRO A 137 1.93 -13.53 -10.34
C PRO A 137 0.91 -13.24 -9.22
N LEU A 138 0.10 -14.23 -8.82
CA LEU A 138 -0.85 -14.13 -7.71
C LEU A 138 -0.27 -14.63 -6.38
N ALA A 139 0.98 -15.12 -6.35
CA ALA A 139 1.63 -15.49 -5.11
C ALA A 139 1.79 -14.28 -4.18
N LEU A 140 1.43 -14.47 -2.91
CA LEU A 140 1.55 -13.45 -1.89
C LEU A 140 2.97 -13.45 -1.31
N HIS A 141 3.65 -12.32 -1.40
CA HIS A 141 5.00 -12.11 -0.91
C HIS A 141 5.02 -11.20 0.31
N ASN A 142 5.30 -11.76 1.47
CA ASN A 142 5.29 -11.02 2.73
C ASN A 142 6.66 -10.47 3.11
N LEU A 143 6.69 -9.20 3.54
CA LEU A 143 7.86 -8.51 4.08
C LEU A 143 7.59 -7.97 5.48
N SER A 144 8.68 -7.81 6.25
CA SER A 144 8.72 -7.16 7.56
C SER A 144 9.97 -6.29 7.67
N ALA A 145 9.85 -5.08 8.22
CA ALA A 145 11.04 -4.31 8.59
C ALA A 145 11.89 -5.06 9.65
N PRO A 146 13.22 -4.88 9.68
CA PRO A 146 14.10 -5.57 10.63
C PRO A 146 13.74 -5.39 12.11
N ASP A 147 13.11 -4.29 12.48
CA ASP A 147 12.67 -3.96 13.84
C ASP A 147 11.19 -4.33 14.11
N GLY A 148 10.50 -4.93 13.14
CA GLY A 148 9.08 -5.27 13.24
C GLY A 148 8.14 -4.06 13.34
N SER A 149 8.58 -2.89 12.88
CA SER A 149 7.78 -1.65 12.94
C SER A 149 6.69 -1.56 11.87
N ILE A 150 6.85 -2.27 10.75
CA ILE A 150 5.92 -2.30 9.61
C ILE A 150 5.96 -3.67 8.92
N TYR A 151 4.81 -4.10 8.41
CA TYR A 151 4.65 -5.33 7.62
C TYR A 151 3.90 -5.01 6.33
N ALA A 152 4.21 -5.71 5.25
CA ALA A 152 3.51 -5.55 3.98
C ALA A 152 3.42 -6.86 3.22
N SER A 153 2.40 -6.99 2.39
CA SER A 153 2.24 -8.12 1.46
C SER A 153 2.15 -7.58 0.04
N PHE A 154 2.85 -8.23 -0.89
CA PHE A 154 2.91 -7.85 -2.30
C PHE A 154 2.49 -9.00 -3.22
N LEU A 155 2.07 -8.68 -4.44
CA LEU A 155 1.76 -9.63 -5.52
C LEU A 155 2.63 -9.34 -6.75
N GLY A 156 2.93 -10.37 -7.54
CA GLY A 156 3.63 -10.21 -8.82
C GLY A 156 2.80 -9.49 -9.89
N VAL A 157 1.49 -9.67 -9.92
CA VAL A 157 0.60 -8.90 -10.79
C VAL A 157 0.69 -7.41 -10.45
N GLY A 158 1.07 -6.60 -11.43
CA GLY A 158 1.24 -5.16 -11.30
C GLY A 158 2.27 -4.73 -10.25
N ALA A 159 3.13 -5.64 -9.77
CA ALA A 159 3.96 -5.43 -8.59
C ALA A 159 3.16 -4.81 -7.42
N THR A 160 1.97 -5.35 -7.16
CA THR A 160 0.94 -4.72 -6.34
C THR A 160 1.24 -4.80 -4.84
N VAL A 161 1.00 -3.72 -4.08
CA VAL A 161 0.86 -3.79 -2.61
C VAL A 161 -0.56 -4.24 -2.24
N GLN A 162 -0.68 -5.38 -1.56
CA GLN A 162 -1.96 -5.98 -1.18
C GLN A 162 -2.37 -5.61 0.25
N SER A 163 -1.40 -5.49 1.16
CA SER A 163 -1.61 -5.01 2.53
C SER A 163 -0.39 -4.26 3.05
N LEU A 164 -0.64 -3.31 3.96
CA LEU A 164 0.40 -2.52 4.62
C LEU A 164 -0.03 -2.23 6.05
N LEU A 165 0.66 -2.85 7.00
CA LEU A 165 0.30 -2.83 8.41
C LEU A 165 1.25 -1.93 9.19
N VAL A 166 0.67 -0.88 9.80
CA VAL A 166 1.38 0.06 10.69
C VAL A 166 0.65 0.19 12.03
N LYS A 167 1.35 0.62 13.08
CA LYS A 167 0.75 0.78 14.41
C LYS A 167 -0.09 2.06 14.49
N ASP A 168 -1.28 1.93 15.07
CA ASP A 168 -2.09 3.06 15.53
C ASP A 168 -1.62 3.59 16.91
N ARG A 169 -2.29 4.62 17.41
CA ARG A 169 -2.02 5.21 18.73
C ARG A 169 -2.28 4.31 19.94
N TRP A 170 -2.99 3.21 19.74
CA TRP A 170 -3.19 2.19 20.76
C TRP A 170 -2.19 1.03 20.62
N GLY A 171 -1.25 1.13 19.68
CA GLY A 171 -0.20 0.14 19.43
C GLY A 171 -0.66 -1.07 18.61
N ALA A 172 -1.89 -1.06 18.08
CA ALA A 172 -2.42 -2.14 17.25
C ALA A 172 -2.04 -1.95 15.78
N PHE A 173 -1.69 -3.04 15.09
CA PHE A 173 -1.43 -2.98 13.66
C PHE A 173 -2.72 -2.82 12.86
N ARG A 174 -2.70 -1.89 11.91
CA ARG A 174 -3.82 -1.52 11.04
C ARG A 174 -3.40 -1.63 9.59
N ASP A 175 -4.22 -2.32 8.79
CA ASP A 175 -4.05 -2.41 7.35
C ASP A 175 -4.62 -1.16 6.68
N ILE A 176 -3.73 -0.23 6.35
CA ILE A 176 -4.09 1.14 5.93
C ILE A 176 -4.25 1.30 4.41
N VAL A 177 -4.15 0.22 3.65
CA VAL A 177 -4.34 0.22 2.19
C VAL A 177 -5.55 -0.60 1.80
N LEU A 178 -6.34 -0.12 0.83
CA LEU A 178 -7.46 -0.88 0.27
C LEU A 178 -6.95 -1.94 -0.71
N GLY A 179 -7.79 -2.93 -0.97
CA GLY A 179 -7.51 -4.01 -1.90
C GLY A 179 -8.49 -5.17 -1.74
N PHE A 180 -8.11 -6.33 -2.27
CA PHE A 180 -8.85 -7.59 -2.12
C PHE A 180 -8.11 -8.58 -1.22
N ASP A 181 -8.88 -9.37 -0.47
CA ASP A 181 -8.34 -10.53 0.26
C ASP A 181 -7.89 -11.64 -0.70
N ASN A 182 -8.66 -11.86 -1.78
CA ASN A 182 -8.37 -12.88 -2.79
C ASN A 182 -7.49 -12.30 -3.91
N ALA A 183 -6.29 -12.85 -4.09
CA ALA A 183 -5.35 -12.41 -5.11
C ALA A 183 -5.93 -12.48 -6.53
N SER A 184 -6.79 -13.45 -6.84
CA SER A 184 -7.41 -13.60 -8.17
C SER A 184 -8.26 -12.41 -8.58
N GLU A 185 -8.81 -11.65 -7.61
CA GLU A 185 -9.62 -10.47 -7.87
C GLU A 185 -8.79 -9.33 -8.50
N TYR A 186 -7.48 -9.27 -8.25
CA TYR A 186 -6.63 -8.24 -8.86
C TYR A 186 -6.55 -8.38 -10.39
N LEU A 187 -6.64 -9.60 -10.92
CA LEU A 187 -6.65 -9.87 -12.37
C LEU A 187 -8.07 -9.93 -12.94
N ASN A 188 -8.95 -10.67 -12.27
CA ASN A 188 -10.19 -11.14 -12.87
C ASN A 188 -11.39 -10.26 -12.54
N ASN A 189 -11.28 -9.39 -11.53
CA ASN A 189 -12.39 -8.54 -11.14
C ASN A 189 -12.54 -7.37 -12.12
N PRO A 190 -13.64 -7.30 -12.89
CA PRO A 190 -13.82 -6.27 -13.92
C PRO A 190 -13.97 -4.86 -13.33
N ILE A 191 -14.27 -4.73 -12.04
CA ILE A 191 -14.42 -3.45 -11.34
C ILE A 191 -13.17 -3.08 -10.53
N ASN A 192 -12.09 -3.85 -10.59
CA ASN A 192 -10.83 -3.50 -9.91
C ASN A 192 -10.31 -2.15 -10.44
N PRO A 193 -10.26 -1.09 -9.61
CA PRO A 193 -9.78 0.22 -10.01
C PRO A 193 -8.24 0.33 -9.93
N ARG A 194 -7.53 -0.81 -10.02
CA ARG A 194 -6.06 -0.94 -9.96
C ARG A 194 -5.50 -0.77 -8.54
N PHE A 195 -6.14 -1.39 -7.56
CA PHE A 195 -5.71 -1.28 -6.15
C PHE A 195 -4.22 -1.60 -5.97
N GLY A 196 -3.44 -0.61 -5.54
CA GLY A 196 -2.07 -0.82 -5.05
C GLY A 196 -1.03 -1.19 -6.12
N SER A 197 -1.42 -1.24 -7.38
CA SER A 197 -0.54 -1.65 -8.49
C SER A 197 0.38 -0.51 -8.93
N ILE A 198 1.47 -0.86 -9.62
CA ILE A 198 2.25 0.09 -10.40
C ILE A 198 1.55 0.31 -11.74
N VAL A 199 1.19 1.56 -12.02
CA VAL A 199 0.61 1.98 -13.30
C VAL A 199 1.70 2.46 -14.26
N GLY A 200 1.57 2.08 -15.53
CA GLY A 200 2.55 2.34 -16.57
C GLY A 200 2.15 1.67 -17.89
N ARG A 201 2.84 1.87 -19.01
CA ARG A 201 4.11 2.59 -19.19
C ARG A 201 3.98 4.12 -18.98
N TYR A 202 2.77 4.64 -19.11
CA TYR A 202 2.43 6.04 -18.88
C TYR A 202 1.21 6.15 -17.95
N ALA A 203 1.42 6.63 -16.73
CA ALA A 203 0.41 6.84 -15.70
C ALA A 203 -0.53 7.99 -16.12
N ASN A 204 -1.75 7.97 -15.59
CA ASN A 204 -2.78 8.95 -15.92
C ASN A 204 -3.08 8.97 -17.44
N ARG A 205 -3.63 10.08 -17.94
CA ARG A 205 -4.22 10.16 -19.28
C ARG A 205 -3.22 10.61 -20.35
N ILE A 206 -3.40 10.06 -21.56
CA ILE A 206 -2.87 10.54 -22.82
C ILE A 206 -4.05 10.96 -23.69
N LYS A 207 -4.09 12.23 -24.04
CA LYS A 207 -5.15 12.82 -24.86
C LYS A 207 -5.25 12.13 -26.22
N ASN A 208 -6.48 11.86 -26.67
CA ASN A 208 -6.76 11.33 -28.01
C ASN A 208 -6.02 10.02 -28.33
N CYS A 209 -5.62 9.26 -27.31
CA CYS A 209 -4.85 8.02 -27.45
C CYS A 209 -3.63 8.17 -28.37
N SER A 210 -2.97 9.33 -28.38
CA SER A 210 -1.87 9.57 -29.31
C SER A 210 -0.89 10.62 -28.84
N PHE A 211 0.31 10.57 -29.40
CA PHE A 211 1.38 11.53 -29.16
C PHE A 211 2.36 11.57 -30.34
N THR A 212 3.23 12.59 -30.35
CA THR A 212 4.36 12.69 -31.28
C THR A 212 5.67 12.75 -30.50
N MET A 213 6.76 12.28 -31.12
CA MET A 213 8.07 12.34 -30.48
C MET A 213 8.72 13.72 -30.71
N PRO A 214 9.44 14.29 -29.72
CA PRO A 214 10.17 15.53 -29.91
C PRO A 214 11.12 15.44 -31.11
N GLY A 215 11.00 16.40 -32.04
CA GLY A 215 11.80 16.45 -33.27
C GLY A 215 11.29 15.59 -34.42
N ASN A 216 10.19 14.83 -34.24
CA ASN A 216 9.54 14.07 -35.32
C ASN A 216 8.00 14.27 -35.30
N PRO A 217 7.51 15.50 -35.56
CA PRO A 217 6.07 15.82 -35.47
C PRO A 217 5.23 15.15 -36.57
N SER A 218 5.84 14.63 -37.63
CA SER A 218 5.15 13.93 -38.72
C SER A 218 4.77 12.50 -38.38
N GLN A 219 5.40 11.90 -37.36
CA GLN A 219 5.08 10.55 -36.91
C GLN A 219 4.21 10.61 -35.65
N VAL A 220 2.94 10.23 -35.82
CA VAL A 220 1.98 10.06 -34.73
C VAL A 220 1.99 8.62 -34.26
N TYR A 221 2.15 8.41 -32.96
CA TYR A 221 1.99 7.13 -32.30
C TYR A 221 0.58 7.06 -31.71
N HIS A 222 -0.06 5.90 -31.81
CA HIS A 222 -1.39 5.66 -31.26
C HIS A 222 -1.30 4.64 -30.13
N THR A 223 -1.76 5.00 -28.95
CA THR A 223 -1.82 4.14 -27.77
C THR A 223 -3.17 3.42 -27.68
N THR A 224 -3.24 2.34 -26.91
CA THR A 224 -4.48 1.58 -26.75
C THR A 224 -5.53 2.39 -25.95
N PRO A 225 -6.73 2.65 -26.51
CA PRO A 225 -7.80 3.34 -25.81
C PRO A 225 -8.39 2.48 -24.68
N ASN A 226 -8.69 3.10 -23.53
CA ASN A 226 -9.35 2.40 -22.42
C ASN A 226 -10.14 3.33 -21.48
N ASP A 227 -10.24 4.63 -21.77
CA ASP A 227 -11.01 5.59 -20.97
C ASP A 227 -11.90 6.48 -21.85
N HIS A 228 -12.93 7.10 -21.24
CA HIS A 228 -13.91 7.97 -21.90
C HIS A 228 -14.45 7.42 -23.22
N GLU A 229 -14.97 6.19 -23.21
CA GLU A 229 -15.52 5.52 -24.40
C GLU A 229 -14.50 5.39 -25.55
N GLY A 230 -13.22 5.34 -25.21
CA GLY A 230 -12.11 5.16 -26.13
C GLY A 230 -11.56 6.45 -26.74
N LEU A 231 -11.91 7.60 -26.17
CA LEU A 231 -11.31 8.88 -26.55
C LEU A 231 -9.89 9.02 -26.02
N ASP A 232 -9.58 8.44 -24.86
CA ASP A 232 -8.28 8.60 -24.20
C ASP A 232 -7.66 7.26 -23.77
N THR A 233 -6.34 7.28 -23.59
CA THR A 233 -5.60 6.20 -22.93
C THR A 233 -5.34 6.61 -21.49
N LEU A 234 -5.62 5.73 -20.55
CA LEU A 234 -5.42 5.88 -19.11
C LEU A 234 -4.49 4.77 -18.60
N HIS A 235 -3.50 5.14 -17.78
CA HIS A 235 -2.60 4.22 -17.09
C HIS A 235 -1.91 3.20 -18.02
N GLY A 236 -1.56 3.63 -19.23
CA GLY A 236 -0.80 2.83 -20.19
C GLY A 236 -1.62 1.82 -21.00
N GLY A 237 -2.94 1.85 -20.93
CA GLY A 237 -3.82 1.05 -21.77
C GLY A 237 -4.43 -0.17 -21.07
N LYS A 238 -4.79 -1.20 -21.85
CA LYS A 238 -5.50 -2.39 -21.35
C LYS A 238 -4.96 -3.67 -22.02
N PRO A 239 -4.05 -4.41 -21.37
CA PRO A 239 -3.50 -4.18 -20.02
C PRO A 239 -2.32 -3.20 -20.01
N GLY A 240 -2.37 -2.21 -19.10
CA GLY A 240 -1.19 -1.47 -18.63
C GLY A 240 -0.34 -2.32 -17.68
N TRP A 241 0.71 -1.74 -17.10
CA TRP A 241 1.62 -2.44 -16.17
C TRP A 241 0.87 -3.01 -14.96
N ASP A 242 -0.19 -2.34 -14.52
CA ASP A 242 -1.02 -2.67 -13.35
C ASP A 242 -1.68 -4.06 -13.41
N LEU A 243 -1.90 -4.59 -14.61
CA LEU A 243 -2.50 -5.90 -14.83
C LEU A 243 -1.49 -6.96 -15.29
N ARG A 244 -0.23 -6.59 -15.52
CA ARG A 244 0.75 -7.50 -16.11
C ARG A 244 1.49 -8.30 -15.05
N PRO A 245 1.87 -9.55 -15.35
CA PRO A 245 2.64 -10.37 -14.42
C PRO A 245 4.08 -9.88 -14.38
N PHE A 246 4.48 -9.19 -13.31
CA PHE A 246 5.89 -8.95 -13.04
C PHE A 246 6.53 -10.22 -12.48
N LYS A 247 7.76 -10.48 -12.89
CA LYS A 247 8.57 -11.57 -12.37
C LYS A 247 9.27 -11.13 -11.10
N VAL A 248 9.30 -11.98 -10.06
CA VAL A 248 10.14 -11.75 -8.88
C VAL A 248 11.60 -12.01 -9.25
N GLU A 249 12.46 -11.01 -9.12
CA GLU A 249 13.91 -11.13 -9.37
C GLU A 249 14.67 -11.50 -8.11
N VAL A 250 14.32 -10.88 -6.99
CA VAL A 250 14.99 -11.08 -5.70
C VAL A 250 14.02 -10.75 -4.57
N LYS A 251 14.12 -11.51 -3.48
CA LYS A 251 13.36 -11.31 -2.26
C LYS A 251 14.19 -11.69 -1.03
N ASN A 252 14.07 -10.91 0.03
CA ASN A 252 14.48 -11.28 1.38
C ASN A 252 13.38 -10.88 2.38
N LEU A 253 13.69 -10.82 3.69
CA LEU A 253 12.69 -10.51 4.72
C LEU A 253 12.12 -9.09 4.65
N SER A 254 12.89 -8.12 4.19
CA SER A 254 12.52 -6.70 4.21
C SER A 254 12.57 -6.05 2.83
N TYR A 255 12.85 -6.80 1.77
CA TYR A 255 13.01 -6.29 0.42
C TYR A 255 12.49 -7.28 -0.63
N ILE A 256 11.88 -6.75 -1.69
CA ILE A 256 11.50 -7.50 -2.90
C ILE A 256 11.71 -6.63 -4.13
N ALA A 257 12.16 -7.25 -5.23
CA ALA A 257 12.20 -6.62 -6.54
C ALA A 257 11.46 -7.43 -7.59
N PHE A 258 10.71 -6.71 -8.41
CA PHE A 258 9.92 -7.19 -9.52
C PHE A 258 10.50 -6.65 -10.83
N SER A 259 10.40 -7.41 -11.92
CA SER A 259 10.77 -6.97 -13.26
C SER A 259 9.63 -7.20 -14.26
N LEU A 260 9.51 -6.29 -15.23
CA LEU A 260 8.64 -6.45 -16.38
C LEU A 260 9.37 -6.01 -17.65
N ILE A 261 9.37 -6.89 -18.65
CA ILE A 261 9.77 -6.56 -20.02
C ILE A 261 8.52 -6.09 -20.76
N ASP A 262 8.51 -4.83 -21.13
CA ASP A 262 7.44 -4.21 -21.88
C ASP A 262 7.88 -4.07 -23.35
N GLY A 263 7.24 -4.80 -24.26
CA GLY A 263 7.70 -4.99 -25.64
C GLY A 263 7.68 -3.72 -26.49
N ASP A 264 8.37 -3.75 -27.62
CA ASP A 264 8.19 -2.72 -28.66
C ASP A 264 6.80 -2.85 -29.29
N GLY A 265 6.09 -1.73 -29.41
CA GLY A 265 4.71 -1.66 -29.91
C GLY A 265 3.64 -2.07 -28.90
N GLU A 266 4.02 -2.51 -27.70
CA GLU A 266 3.08 -2.93 -26.65
C GLU A 266 2.21 -1.75 -26.22
N GLN A 267 0.89 -1.95 -26.20
CA GLN A 267 -0.11 -0.88 -26.01
C GLN A 267 0.07 0.35 -26.92
N GLY A 268 0.79 0.20 -28.05
CA GLY A 268 1.09 1.27 -29.00
C GLY A 268 2.32 2.12 -28.67
N PHE A 269 3.08 1.79 -27.61
CA PHE A 269 4.30 2.52 -27.27
C PHE A 269 5.51 1.99 -28.05
N PRO A 270 6.35 2.87 -28.64
CA PRO A 270 7.54 2.44 -29.35
C PRO A 270 8.64 1.99 -28.38
N SER A 271 9.55 1.17 -28.88
CA SER A 271 10.73 0.62 -28.20
C SER A 271 10.41 -0.33 -27.05
N GLN A 272 11.23 -1.36 -26.88
CA GLN A 272 11.19 -2.24 -25.71
C GLN A 272 11.70 -1.50 -24.46
N VAL A 273 11.08 -1.75 -23.31
CA VAL A 273 11.43 -1.22 -21.99
C VAL A 273 11.67 -2.36 -21.01
N PHE A 274 12.77 -2.27 -20.27
CA PHE A 274 13.08 -3.12 -19.13
C PHE A 274 12.78 -2.32 -17.88
N SER A 275 11.76 -2.71 -17.13
CA SER A 275 11.36 -2.05 -15.90
C SER A 275 11.67 -2.91 -14.68
N LYS A 276 12.03 -2.26 -13.58
CA LYS A 276 12.25 -2.86 -12.26
C LYS A 276 11.53 -2.05 -11.20
N VAL A 277 10.76 -2.72 -10.36
CA VAL A 277 10.07 -2.13 -9.19
C VAL A 277 10.66 -2.76 -7.94
N GLU A 278 11.08 -1.94 -6.99
CA GLU A 278 11.73 -2.37 -5.76
C GLU A 278 10.97 -1.82 -4.56
N TYR A 279 10.63 -2.70 -3.62
CA TYR A 279 10.03 -2.35 -2.35
C TYR A 279 10.95 -2.75 -1.21
N GLU A 280 11.13 -1.84 -0.25
CA GLU A 280 11.94 -2.06 0.93
C GLU A 280 11.22 -1.55 2.19
N LEU A 281 11.15 -2.37 3.22
CA LEU A 281 10.68 -2.02 4.54
C LEU A 281 11.88 -1.73 5.44
N LEU A 282 12.03 -0.46 5.81
CA LEU A 282 13.13 0.04 6.62
C LEU A 282 12.69 0.20 8.09
N PRO A 283 13.64 0.19 9.05
CA PRO A 283 13.34 0.47 10.45
C PRO A 283 12.63 1.82 10.66
N GLY A 284 11.84 1.92 11.73
CA GLY A 284 11.05 3.11 12.03
C GLY A 284 9.83 3.30 11.13
N ALA A 285 9.18 2.19 10.75
CA ALA A 285 7.96 2.14 9.93
C ALA A 285 8.08 2.95 8.63
N LYS A 286 9.11 2.62 7.84
CA LYS A 286 9.38 3.26 6.55
C LYS A 286 9.20 2.27 5.41
N TRP A 287 8.41 2.65 4.42
CA TRP A 287 8.27 1.91 3.18
C TRP A 287 8.90 2.71 2.04
N LYS A 288 9.92 2.16 1.40
CA LYS A 288 10.58 2.75 0.25
C LYS A 288 10.13 2.01 -1.02
N THR A 289 9.77 2.78 -2.02
CA THR A 289 9.44 2.29 -3.36
C THR A 289 10.36 2.96 -4.37
N LYS A 290 10.96 2.15 -5.24
CA LYS A 290 11.78 2.61 -6.36
C LYS A 290 11.30 1.96 -7.65
N ILE A 291 11.17 2.75 -8.71
CA ILE A 291 10.90 2.26 -10.07
C ILE A 291 12.03 2.76 -10.96
N SER A 292 12.74 1.84 -11.60
CA SER A 292 13.78 2.16 -12.57
C SER A 292 13.48 1.48 -13.90
N ALA A 293 13.78 2.15 -15.01
CA ALA A 293 13.62 1.53 -16.32
C ALA A 293 14.65 2.03 -17.34
N THR A 294 15.01 1.14 -18.26
CA THR A 294 15.80 1.46 -19.46
C THR A 294 15.03 1.04 -20.69
N ALA A 295 15.25 1.72 -21.82
CA ALA A 295 14.58 1.43 -23.07
C ALA A 295 15.59 1.16 -24.18
N GLY A 296 15.27 0.25 -25.11
CA GLY A 296 16.11 -0.04 -26.28
C GLY A 296 16.15 1.09 -27.30
N GLY A 297 15.19 2.02 -27.22
CA GLY A 297 15.08 3.20 -28.06
C GLY A 297 14.27 4.28 -27.35
N LYS A 298 14.00 5.41 -28.02
CA LYS A 298 13.26 6.52 -27.43
C LYS A 298 11.78 6.15 -27.24
N THR A 299 11.26 6.38 -26.03
CA THR A 299 9.86 6.08 -25.68
C THR A 299 9.39 6.95 -24.52
N PRO A 300 8.11 7.32 -24.43
CA PRO A 300 7.60 7.99 -23.23
C PRO A 300 7.53 7.03 -22.03
N LEU A 301 7.98 7.48 -20.86
CA LEU A 301 7.84 6.75 -19.59
C LEU A 301 7.33 7.71 -18.50
N MET A 302 6.30 7.28 -17.78
CA MET A 302 5.86 7.91 -16.54
C MET A 302 5.14 6.86 -15.72
N ALA A 303 5.80 6.27 -14.72
CA ALA A 303 5.18 5.28 -13.85
C ALA A 303 4.69 5.92 -12.55
N SER A 304 3.75 5.27 -11.87
CA SER A 304 3.32 5.65 -10.53
C SER A 304 2.81 4.46 -9.73
N SER A 305 2.62 4.64 -8.42
CA SER A 305 2.04 3.65 -7.52
C SER A 305 0.62 4.07 -7.15
N HIS A 306 -0.37 3.22 -7.46
CA HIS A 306 -1.79 3.54 -7.38
C HIS A 306 -2.42 3.05 -6.06
N VAL A 307 -1.79 3.43 -4.94
CA VAL A 307 -2.20 2.99 -3.60
C VAL A 307 -3.39 3.78 -3.09
N TYR A 308 -4.40 3.05 -2.63
CA TYR A 308 -5.61 3.59 -2.01
C TYR A 308 -5.45 3.57 -0.50
N TRP A 309 -5.38 4.74 0.13
CA TRP A 309 -5.09 4.92 1.54
C TRP A 309 -6.35 5.18 2.36
N ASN A 310 -6.45 4.54 3.52
CA ASN A 310 -7.30 4.97 4.63
C ASN A 310 -6.54 4.71 5.95
N LEU A 311 -6.00 5.77 6.55
CA LEU A 311 -5.20 5.69 7.78
C LEU A 311 -5.99 5.33 9.04
N ASP A 312 -7.32 5.28 8.98
CA ASP A 312 -8.15 4.76 10.08
C ASP A 312 -8.42 3.27 9.94
N ALA A 313 -8.04 2.65 8.80
CA ALA A 313 -8.30 1.26 8.49
C ALA A 313 -9.75 0.84 8.83
N TYR A 314 -10.69 1.77 8.66
CA TYR A 314 -12.13 1.59 8.89
C TYR A 314 -12.53 1.15 10.31
N MET A 315 -11.77 1.53 11.36
CA MET A 315 -12.11 1.20 12.76
C MET A 315 -13.52 1.60 13.21
N ALA A 316 -14.13 2.60 12.57
CA ALA A 316 -15.51 3.05 12.81
C ALA A 316 -16.24 3.39 11.50
N ASP A 317 -15.94 2.67 10.41
CA ASP A 317 -16.49 2.93 9.05
C ASP A 317 -16.26 4.36 8.52
N GLU A 318 -15.22 5.02 9.02
CA GLU A 318 -14.95 6.44 8.73
C GLU A 318 -14.33 6.67 7.35
N PRO A 319 -14.80 7.68 6.61
CA PRO A 319 -14.26 8.00 5.30
C PRO A 319 -12.91 8.71 5.39
N ALA A 320 -12.05 8.53 4.39
CA ALA A 320 -10.77 9.23 4.32
C ALA A 320 -10.91 10.74 4.12
N SER A 321 -12.12 11.24 3.85
CA SER A 321 -12.44 12.67 3.86
C SER A 321 -12.28 13.31 5.26
N GLU A 322 -12.20 12.52 6.33
CA GLU A 322 -11.87 13.00 7.67
C GLU A 322 -10.38 13.28 7.87
N HIS A 323 -9.53 12.73 7.02
CA HIS A 323 -8.08 12.85 7.13
C HIS A 323 -7.64 14.26 6.79
N PHE A 324 -6.54 14.67 7.42
CA PHE A 324 -5.89 15.93 7.10
C PHE A 324 -4.78 15.70 6.09
N LEU A 325 -4.71 16.58 5.11
CA LEU A 325 -3.72 16.59 4.05
C LEU A 325 -2.96 17.92 4.10
N GLN A 326 -1.65 17.83 3.89
CA GLN A 326 -0.79 18.97 3.59
C GLN A 326 0.12 18.60 2.41
N LEU A 327 0.14 19.44 1.38
CA LEU A 327 0.94 19.27 0.17
C LEU A 327 1.84 20.50 -0.02
N ASN A 328 3.15 20.29 -0.24
CA ASN A 328 4.04 21.35 -0.69
C ASN A 328 3.96 21.55 -2.22
N ALA A 329 2.73 21.77 -2.70
CA ALA A 329 2.40 21.88 -4.12
C ALA A 329 1.54 23.14 -4.36
N PRO A 330 2.16 24.29 -4.66
CA PRO A 330 1.45 25.56 -4.78
C PRO A 330 0.71 25.73 -6.12
N LEU A 331 0.86 24.79 -7.04
CA LEU A 331 0.33 24.81 -8.40
C LEU A 331 -0.41 23.50 -8.71
N HIS A 332 -1.34 23.54 -9.66
CA HIS A 332 -1.99 22.36 -10.23
C HIS A 332 -2.15 22.49 -11.74
N ILE A 333 -2.25 21.35 -12.43
CA ILE A 333 -2.53 21.29 -13.86
C ILE A 333 -4.05 21.40 -14.05
N LEU A 334 -4.49 22.40 -14.80
CA LEU A 334 -5.90 22.60 -15.10
C LEU A 334 -6.35 21.59 -16.17
N VAL A 335 -7.44 20.88 -15.88
CA VAL A 335 -8.01 19.85 -16.75
C VAL A 335 -9.41 20.23 -17.25
N ASP A 336 -9.84 19.61 -18.34
CA ASP A 336 -11.20 19.73 -18.86
C ASP A 336 -12.17 18.71 -18.20
N GLY A 337 -13.40 18.62 -18.72
CA GLY A 337 -14.43 17.71 -18.21
C GLY A 337 -14.11 16.23 -18.35
N PHE A 338 -13.14 15.87 -19.20
CA PHE A 338 -12.57 14.53 -19.37
C PHE A 338 -11.21 14.39 -18.67
N LEU A 339 -10.89 15.29 -17.73
CA LEU A 339 -9.66 15.22 -16.96
C LEU A 339 -8.38 15.28 -17.83
N ILE A 340 -8.49 15.80 -19.05
CA ILE A 340 -7.37 16.03 -19.95
C ILE A 340 -6.79 17.42 -19.70
N PRO A 341 -5.46 17.58 -19.63
CA PRO A 341 -4.87 18.90 -19.44
C PRO A 341 -5.24 19.91 -20.52
N THR A 342 -5.57 21.10 -20.08
CA THR A 342 -5.85 22.26 -20.94
C THR A 342 -4.59 22.99 -21.40
N GLY A 343 -3.41 22.55 -20.94
CA GLY A 343 -2.12 23.22 -21.13
C GLY A 343 -1.81 24.32 -20.11
N LYS A 344 -2.76 24.68 -19.24
CA LYS A 344 -2.57 25.68 -18.19
C LYS A 344 -2.14 25.05 -16.86
N ILE A 345 -1.25 25.74 -16.15
CA ILE A 345 -0.84 25.43 -14.77
C ILE A 345 -1.18 26.65 -13.93
N GLU A 346 -1.98 26.48 -12.89
CA GLU A 346 -2.54 27.57 -12.09
C GLU A 346 -2.25 27.39 -10.60
N SER A 347 -2.28 28.50 -9.85
CA SER A 347 -2.07 28.45 -8.40
C SER A 347 -3.25 27.80 -7.71
N VAL A 348 -2.96 27.00 -6.69
CA VAL A 348 -4.00 26.44 -5.79
C VAL A 348 -4.51 27.49 -4.80
N ALA A 349 -3.82 28.61 -4.62
CA ALA A 349 -4.13 29.60 -3.60
C ALA A 349 -5.56 30.15 -3.76
N LYS A 350 -6.32 30.16 -2.66
CA LYS A 350 -7.73 30.61 -2.63
C LYS A 350 -8.67 29.74 -3.48
N THR A 351 -8.30 28.50 -3.76
CA THR A 351 -9.17 27.51 -4.41
C THR A 351 -9.47 26.35 -3.45
N PRO A 352 -10.48 25.50 -3.73
CA PRO A 352 -10.72 24.27 -2.98
C PRO A 352 -9.51 23.32 -2.93
N LEU A 353 -8.60 23.43 -3.91
CA LEU A 353 -7.38 22.63 -4.03
C LEU A 353 -6.25 23.08 -3.08
N ASP A 354 -6.42 24.16 -2.30
CA ASP A 354 -5.34 24.69 -1.46
C ASP A 354 -5.03 23.81 -0.23
N PHE A 355 -4.15 22.84 -0.41
CA PHE A 355 -3.59 21.99 0.65
C PHE A 355 -2.20 22.44 1.09
N THR A 356 -1.77 23.67 0.75
CA THR A 356 -0.46 24.20 1.21
C THR A 356 -0.40 24.34 2.73
N GLN A 357 -1.57 24.52 3.35
CA GLN A 357 -1.79 24.38 4.77
C GLN A 357 -2.58 23.10 5.07
N ALA A 358 -2.25 22.51 6.23
CA ALA A 358 -2.97 21.40 6.83
C ALA A 358 -4.49 21.61 6.76
N THR A 359 -5.18 20.80 5.96
CA THR A 359 -6.64 20.90 5.78
C THR A 359 -7.26 19.52 5.74
N ARG A 360 -8.40 19.34 6.42
CA ARG A 360 -9.23 18.14 6.28
C ARG A 360 -9.73 17.99 4.85
N ILE A 361 -9.49 16.85 4.23
CA ILE A 361 -9.82 16.57 2.81
C ILE A 361 -11.30 16.91 2.52
N GLY A 362 -12.20 16.50 3.42
CA GLY A 362 -13.64 16.69 3.34
C GLY A 362 -14.12 18.13 3.40
N ALA A 363 -13.30 19.07 3.91
CA ALA A 363 -13.75 20.42 4.27
C ALA A 363 -14.28 21.23 3.08
N ARG A 364 -13.81 20.92 1.86
CA ARG A 364 -14.14 21.68 0.64
C ARG A 364 -14.69 20.83 -0.50
N LEU A 365 -15.08 19.57 -0.26
CA LEU A 365 -15.64 18.69 -1.31
C LEU A 365 -16.88 19.28 -1.99
N ASN A 366 -17.70 20.05 -1.28
CA ASN A 366 -18.88 20.72 -1.86
C ASN A 366 -18.52 21.89 -2.82
N GLN A 367 -17.25 22.28 -2.90
CA GLN A 367 -16.77 23.40 -3.72
C GLN A 367 -16.00 22.91 -4.95
N THR A 368 -15.91 21.59 -5.18
CA THR A 368 -15.08 21.01 -6.24
C THR A 368 -15.82 20.77 -7.55
N GLU A 369 -17.02 21.34 -7.72
CA GLU A 369 -17.78 21.21 -8.96
C GLU A 369 -16.94 21.72 -10.14
N GLY A 370 -16.78 20.87 -11.16
CA GLY A 370 -15.95 21.18 -12.33
C GLY A 370 -14.44 20.99 -12.15
N LEU A 371 -13.95 20.63 -10.95
CA LEU A 371 -12.51 20.41 -10.71
C LEU A 371 -12.05 18.97 -10.98
N CYS A 372 -12.92 17.98 -10.78
CA CYS A 372 -12.57 16.55 -10.88
C CYS A 372 -13.31 15.83 -12.03
N GLY A 373 -13.66 16.58 -13.08
CA GLY A 373 -14.39 16.06 -14.25
C GLY A 373 -15.89 16.31 -14.18
N LYS A 374 -16.60 15.95 -15.25
CA LYS A 374 -18.03 16.24 -15.41
C LYS A 374 -18.87 15.49 -14.37
N GLY A 375 -19.69 16.22 -13.61
CA GLY A 375 -20.57 15.63 -12.60
C GLY A 375 -19.85 15.04 -11.39
N CYS A 376 -18.54 15.28 -11.27
CA CYS A 376 -17.75 14.79 -10.16
C CYS A 376 -17.83 15.71 -8.94
N LYS A 377 -17.83 15.09 -7.77
CA LYS A 377 -17.62 15.73 -6.47
C LYS A 377 -16.42 15.07 -5.82
N GLY A 378 -15.48 15.86 -5.31
CA GLY A 378 -14.20 15.40 -4.78
C GLY A 378 -12.98 15.92 -5.54
N TYR A 379 -11.85 15.25 -5.36
CA TYR A 379 -10.60 15.61 -6.01
C TYR A 379 -10.18 14.49 -6.96
N ASP A 380 -9.67 14.89 -8.13
CA ASP A 380 -8.98 14.06 -9.11
C ASP A 380 -8.05 14.97 -9.90
N ASN A 381 -7.01 15.47 -9.22
CA ASN A 381 -6.22 16.61 -9.70
C ASN A 381 -4.72 16.32 -9.62
N ALA A 382 -4.01 16.74 -10.67
CA ALA A 382 -2.56 16.71 -10.71
C ALA A 382 -1.98 17.99 -10.11
N PHE A 383 -1.31 17.86 -8.97
CA PHE A 383 -0.60 18.93 -8.29
C PHE A 383 0.86 18.96 -8.73
N VAL A 384 1.45 20.16 -8.71
CA VAL A 384 2.85 20.40 -9.07
C VAL A 384 3.60 20.85 -7.83
N TYR A 385 4.61 20.09 -7.43
CA TYR A 385 5.44 20.41 -6.27
C TYR A 385 6.28 21.67 -6.51
N ASP A 386 6.59 22.39 -5.43
CA ASP A 386 7.57 23.47 -5.48
C ASP A 386 8.96 22.91 -5.86
N THR A 387 9.53 23.36 -6.98
CA THR A 387 10.84 22.91 -7.48
C THR A 387 12.01 23.39 -6.62
N SER A 388 11.79 24.36 -5.72
CA SER A 388 12.78 24.82 -4.75
C SER A 388 12.82 23.99 -3.47
N ARG A 389 11.92 22.99 -3.33
CA ARG A 389 11.88 22.11 -2.15
C ARG A 389 13.15 21.27 -2.01
N SER A 390 13.48 20.94 -0.76
CA SER A 390 14.47 19.90 -0.49
C SER A 390 13.91 18.54 -0.87
N LEU A 391 14.65 17.77 -1.69
CA LEU A 391 14.32 16.37 -2.00
C LEU A 391 14.54 15.43 -0.81
N ASN A 392 15.19 15.90 0.26
CA ASN A 392 15.41 15.16 1.51
C ASN A 392 14.37 15.48 2.59
N ALA A 393 13.39 16.34 2.29
CA ALA A 393 12.30 16.67 3.19
C ALA A 393 10.98 16.11 2.65
N PRO A 394 10.01 15.78 3.51
CA PRO A 394 8.68 15.38 3.08
C PRO A 394 8.05 16.44 2.17
N ALA A 395 7.56 16.01 1.00
CA ALA A 395 6.79 16.83 0.08
C ALA A 395 5.32 16.92 0.49
N MET A 396 4.84 15.98 1.32
CA MET A 396 3.47 15.96 1.82
C MET A 396 3.32 15.20 3.14
N HIS A 397 2.19 15.46 3.81
CA HIS A 397 1.72 14.73 4.98
C HIS A 397 0.24 14.38 4.84
N LEU A 398 -0.13 13.17 5.25
CA LEU A 398 -1.51 12.72 5.43
C LEU A 398 -1.63 12.13 6.84
N TRP A 399 -2.64 12.52 7.62
CA TRP A 399 -2.85 11.91 8.94
C TRP A 399 -4.31 11.81 9.32
N SER A 400 -4.59 10.90 10.23
CA SER A 400 -5.87 10.84 10.94
C SER A 400 -5.66 11.14 12.42
N GLU A 401 -6.50 12.02 12.95
CA GLU A 401 -6.56 12.28 14.39
C GLU A 401 -7.21 11.12 15.17
N LYS A 402 -7.96 10.22 14.50
CA LYS A 402 -8.64 9.11 15.16
C LYS A 402 -7.66 7.97 15.44
N SER A 403 -7.05 7.40 14.42
CA SER A 403 -6.00 6.39 14.59
C SER A 403 -4.68 6.95 15.13
N GLY A 404 -4.47 8.27 14.99
CA GLY A 404 -3.19 8.93 15.26
C GLY A 404 -2.13 8.64 14.19
N ILE A 405 -2.41 7.82 13.18
CA ILE A 405 -1.43 7.47 12.15
C ILE A 405 -1.18 8.69 11.26
N LYS A 406 0.09 9.03 11.09
CA LYS A 406 0.58 10.07 10.17
C LYS A 406 1.56 9.46 9.18
N MET A 407 1.29 9.65 7.90
CA MET A 407 2.15 9.34 6.77
C MET A 407 2.86 10.62 6.29
N SER A 408 4.17 10.56 6.13
CA SER A 408 4.99 11.63 5.52
C SER A 408 5.71 11.07 4.29
N VAL A 409 5.62 11.74 3.15
CA VAL A 409 6.18 11.22 1.89
C VAL A 409 7.30 12.10 1.40
N THR A 410 8.50 11.51 1.25
CA THR A 410 9.63 12.13 0.54
C THR A 410 9.72 11.52 -0.86
N THR A 411 9.86 12.34 -1.90
CA THR A 411 9.86 11.86 -3.29
C THR A 411 10.75 12.71 -4.20
N ASP A 412 11.26 12.13 -5.27
CA ASP A 412 11.95 12.82 -6.37
C ASP A 412 11.01 13.29 -7.49
N GLN A 413 9.72 12.98 -7.41
CA GLN A 413 8.75 13.31 -8.44
C GLN A 413 8.41 14.81 -8.50
N LEU A 414 8.05 15.28 -9.70
CA LEU A 414 7.73 16.69 -9.97
C LEU A 414 6.30 17.07 -9.56
N GLY A 415 5.40 16.09 -9.45
CA GLY A 415 4.02 16.30 -9.07
C GLY A 415 3.42 15.10 -8.35
N VAL A 416 2.13 15.23 -8.05
CA VAL A 416 1.34 14.20 -7.38
C VAL A 416 -0.10 14.24 -7.86
N GLN A 417 -0.69 13.09 -8.21
CA GLN A 417 -2.14 12.98 -8.37
C GLN A 417 -2.79 12.78 -7.01
N LEU A 418 -3.84 13.54 -6.75
CA LEU A 418 -4.74 13.30 -5.62
C LEU A 418 -6.10 12.87 -6.16
N TYR A 419 -6.54 11.66 -5.81
CA TYR A 419 -7.88 11.18 -6.12
C TYR A 419 -8.61 10.71 -4.85
N THR A 420 -9.80 11.23 -4.58
CA THR A 420 -10.56 10.91 -3.35
C THR A 420 -11.66 9.88 -3.56
N CYS A 421 -11.39 8.85 -4.36
CA CYS A 421 -12.29 7.70 -4.52
C CYS A 421 -13.72 8.10 -4.87
N ASN A 422 -13.87 9.08 -5.76
CA ASN A 422 -15.14 9.76 -6.02
C ASN A 422 -16.21 8.80 -6.55
N ASN A 423 -15.80 7.75 -7.26
CA ASN A 423 -16.69 6.77 -7.92
C ASN A 423 -16.26 5.32 -7.65
N ILE A 424 -15.73 5.02 -6.45
CA ILE A 424 -15.35 3.64 -6.09
C ILE A 424 -16.58 2.75 -5.85
N HIS A 425 -17.69 3.37 -5.43
CA HIS A 425 -19.00 2.75 -5.33
C HIS A 425 -19.92 3.34 -6.40
N SER A 426 -20.60 2.47 -7.13
CA SER A 426 -21.58 2.85 -8.14
C SER A 426 -22.99 2.66 -7.60
N ASP A 427 -23.85 3.66 -7.83
CA ASP A 427 -25.28 3.58 -7.54
C ASP A 427 -26.02 2.66 -8.54
N ASN A 428 -25.35 2.22 -9.61
CA ASN A 428 -25.90 1.23 -10.53
C ASN A 428 -25.93 -0.15 -9.86
N SER A 429 -27.12 -0.63 -9.52
CA SER A 429 -27.34 -1.93 -8.86
C SER A 429 -26.82 -3.14 -9.65
N SER A 430 -26.55 -3.01 -10.94
CA SER A 430 -25.94 -4.07 -11.76
C SER A 430 -24.43 -4.22 -11.52
N ILE A 431 -23.79 -3.21 -10.93
CA ILE A 431 -22.38 -3.22 -10.57
C ILE A 431 -22.26 -3.67 -9.11
N LYS A 432 -21.64 -4.83 -8.90
CA LYS A 432 -21.45 -5.37 -7.55
C LYS A 432 -20.55 -4.44 -6.72
N PRO A 433 -20.89 -4.10 -5.47
CA PRO A 433 -19.98 -3.34 -4.61
C PRO A 433 -18.70 -4.11 -4.30
N ILE A 434 -17.60 -3.38 -4.08
CA ILE A 434 -16.33 -3.94 -3.67
C ILE A 434 -16.33 -4.14 -2.14
N PRO A 435 -16.21 -5.38 -1.63
CA PRO A 435 -16.16 -5.61 -0.19
C PRO A 435 -14.85 -5.10 0.40
N ARG A 436 -14.90 -4.60 1.65
CA ARG A 436 -13.69 -4.28 2.41
C ARG A 436 -12.92 -5.55 2.76
N LYS A 437 -11.59 -5.46 2.90
CA LYS A 437 -10.76 -6.57 3.38
C LYS A 437 -11.17 -6.99 4.79
N ARG A 438 -11.04 -8.29 5.10
CA ARG A 438 -11.27 -8.83 6.45
C ARG A 438 -10.40 -8.17 7.54
N SER A 439 -9.23 -7.66 7.16
CA SER A 439 -8.32 -6.93 8.06
C SER A 439 -8.88 -5.57 8.52
N GLN A 440 -9.84 -5.00 7.80
CA GLN A 440 -10.36 -3.65 8.02
C GLN A 440 -11.72 -3.64 8.72
N THR A 441 -12.56 -4.65 8.52
CA THR A 441 -13.86 -4.77 9.20
C THR A 441 -14.46 -6.17 9.00
N ASN A 442 -15.69 -6.39 9.48
CA ASN A 442 -16.43 -7.64 9.29
C ASN A 442 -16.90 -7.82 7.82
N LEU A 443 -17.22 -9.06 7.45
CA LEU A 443 -17.43 -9.56 6.08
C LEU A 443 -18.61 -8.97 5.27
N LYS A 444 -19.16 -7.80 5.63
CA LYS A 444 -20.31 -7.20 4.94
C LYS A 444 -20.15 -5.73 4.54
N ALA A 445 -19.14 -5.02 5.03
CA ALA A 445 -18.92 -3.64 4.64
C ALA A 445 -18.27 -3.53 3.25
N ILE A 446 -18.51 -2.41 2.58
CA ILE A 446 -18.02 -2.12 1.23
C ILE A 446 -17.18 -0.84 1.23
N TYR A 447 -16.28 -0.67 0.25
CA TYR A 447 -15.64 0.63 0.05
C TYR A 447 -16.68 1.62 -0.52
N GLU A 448 -16.83 2.77 0.14
CA GLU A 448 -17.80 3.81 -0.23
C GLU A 448 -17.09 5.01 -0.88
N ASN A 449 -17.83 5.87 -1.57
CA ASN A 449 -17.24 7.07 -2.16
C ASN A 449 -16.60 7.95 -1.08
N HIS A 450 -15.41 8.48 -1.37
CA HIS A 450 -14.58 9.23 -0.41
C HIS A 450 -14.08 8.43 0.80
N SER A 451 -14.24 7.11 0.82
CA SER A 451 -13.74 6.27 1.91
C SER A 451 -12.22 6.04 1.85
N CYS A 452 -11.57 6.54 0.81
CA CYS A 452 -10.13 6.48 0.61
C CYS A 452 -9.58 7.72 -0.09
N VAL A 453 -8.26 7.86 -0.06
CA VAL A 453 -7.50 8.83 -0.84
C VAL A 453 -6.38 8.10 -1.57
N VAL A 454 -6.18 8.41 -2.84
CA VAL A 454 -5.11 7.90 -3.69
C VAL A 454 -4.09 9.00 -3.87
N ILE A 455 -2.82 8.65 -3.70
CA ILE A 455 -1.68 9.57 -3.78
C ILE A 455 -0.66 8.95 -4.72
N GLU A 456 -0.61 9.48 -5.94
CA GLU A 456 0.27 8.97 -7.00
C GLU A 456 1.41 9.96 -7.19
N GLN A 457 2.59 9.68 -6.63
CA GLN A 457 3.77 10.50 -6.93
C GLN A 457 4.12 10.29 -8.41
N GLN A 458 4.18 11.34 -9.22
CA GLN A 458 4.38 11.18 -10.67
C GLN A 458 4.89 12.45 -11.37
N GLY A 459 5.13 12.34 -12.68
CA GLY A 459 5.40 13.48 -13.55
C GLY A 459 4.14 14.30 -13.85
N PHE A 460 4.25 15.23 -14.81
CA PHE A 460 3.09 16.00 -15.25
C PHE A 460 2.23 15.15 -16.19
N ILE A 461 0.94 15.07 -15.90
CA ILE A 461 -0.02 14.32 -16.72
C ILE A 461 -0.05 14.88 -18.14
N ASP A 462 -0.10 14.00 -19.15
CA ASP A 462 -0.09 14.36 -20.59
C ASP A 462 1.03 15.33 -21.03
N ALA A 463 2.16 15.41 -20.29
CA ALA A 463 3.28 16.28 -20.64
C ALA A 463 3.84 16.05 -22.06
N ILE A 464 3.76 14.81 -22.55
CA ILE A 464 4.15 14.43 -23.92
C ILE A 464 3.39 15.20 -25.01
N ASN A 465 2.17 15.66 -24.71
CA ASN A 465 1.32 16.45 -25.60
C ASN A 465 1.28 17.94 -25.21
N ASN A 466 2.06 18.35 -24.20
CA ASN A 466 2.14 19.72 -23.70
C ASN A 466 3.61 20.22 -23.68
N PRO A 467 4.29 20.27 -24.85
CA PRO A 467 5.73 20.52 -24.94
C PRO A 467 6.15 21.92 -24.45
N HIS A 468 5.24 22.88 -24.37
CA HIS A 468 5.50 24.23 -23.84
C HIS A 468 5.85 24.23 -22.34
N TRP A 469 5.51 23.16 -21.61
CA TRP A 469 5.94 22.99 -20.22
C TRP A 469 7.41 22.59 -20.07
N GLN A 470 8.07 22.20 -21.17
CA GLN A 470 9.49 21.78 -21.18
C GLN A 470 9.79 20.61 -20.24
N ILE A 471 8.80 19.73 -20.01
CA ILE A 471 8.97 18.48 -19.28
C ILE A 471 9.31 17.38 -20.29
N ASP A 472 10.52 16.86 -20.20
CA ASP A 472 10.97 15.77 -21.05
C ASP A 472 10.53 14.42 -20.45
N SER A 473 9.43 13.88 -20.96
CA SER A 473 8.93 12.55 -20.59
C SER A 473 9.47 11.43 -21.49
N ILE A 474 10.45 11.71 -22.37
CA ILE A 474 11.02 10.73 -23.31
C ILE A 474 12.35 10.16 -22.79
N TYR A 475 12.38 8.85 -22.62
CA TYR A 475 13.52 8.10 -22.09
C TYR A 475 14.10 7.17 -23.14
N GLY A 476 15.31 6.65 -22.91
CA GLY A 476 16.04 5.86 -23.90
C GLY A 476 17.30 5.21 -23.31
N PRO A 477 18.15 4.60 -24.15
CA PRO A 477 19.37 3.94 -23.70
C PRO A 477 20.30 4.85 -22.88
N ASP A 478 20.39 6.12 -23.29
CA ASP A 478 21.29 7.12 -22.67
C ASP A 478 20.62 7.93 -21.54
N ARG A 479 19.33 7.70 -21.29
CA ARG A 479 18.55 8.41 -20.27
C ARG A 479 17.64 7.42 -19.56
N PRO A 480 18.15 6.72 -18.51
CA PRO A 480 17.33 5.82 -17.71
C PRO A 480 16.23 6.61 -16.96
N TYR A 481 15.10 5.95 -16.75
CA TYR A 481 14.01 6.43 -15.91
C TYR A 481 14.24 6.04 -14.46
N GLU A 482 13.97 6.97 -13.55
CA GLU A 482 14.08 6.78 -12.11
C GLU A 482 12.87 7.45 -11.42
N TRP A 483 12.35 6.76 -10.41
CA TRP A 483 11.24 7.20 -9.57
C TRP A 483 11.48 6.67 -8.18
N ASN A 484 11.47 7.53 -7.17
CA ASN A 484 11.79 7.16 -5.80
C ASN A 484 10.86 7.87 -4.82
N SER A 485 10.24 7.09 -3.94
CA SER A 485 9.44 7.61 -2.83
C SER A 485 9.68 6.83 -1.54
N VAL A 486 9.71 7.54 -0.41
CA VAL A 486 9.75 6.96 0.94
C VAL A 486 8.54 7.45 1.71
N TYR A 487 7.74 6.50 2.18
CA TYR A 487 6.58 6.69 3.04
C TYR A 487 6.98 6.38 4.48
N GLU A 488 7.05 7.40 5.33
CA GLU A 488 7.35 7.25 6.76
C GLU A 488 6.05 7.35 7.57
N PHE A 489 5.80 6.34 8.39
CA PHE A 489 4.63 6.27 9.26
C PHE A 489 5.02 6.54 10.71
N SER A 490 4.22 7.38 11.35
CA SER A 490 4.38 7.77 12.76
C SER A 490 3.02 7.82 13.44
N VAL A 491 3.04 7.95 14.76
CA VAL A 491 1.84 8.13 15.58
C VAL A 491 1.88 9.53 16.21
N THR A 492 0.75 10.22 16.14
CA THR A 492 0.50 11.56 16.70
C THR A 492 -0.48 11.53 17.86
#